data_AF-A0A7J2MPN1-F1
#
_entry.id   AF-A0A7J2MPN1-F1
#
_cell.length_a   1.000
_cell.length_b   1.000
_cell.length_c   1.000
_cell.angle_alpha   90.00
_cell.angle_beta   90.00
_cell.angle_gamma   90.00
#
_symmetry.space_group_name_H-M   'P 1'
#
loop_
_entity.id
_entity.type
_entity.pdbx_description
1 polymer ?
#
loop_
_entity_poly.entity_id
_entity_poly.type
_entity_poly.pdbx_seq_one_letter_code
_entity_poly.pdbx_strand_id
1 'polypeptide(L)'
;FKALKECTGIKIMDKCPYTVGGRMGRPEKAKERLMSPPVHGLFPIGNYGGRTRSIVKASALNYINVDIINLKCPICGKKTFKRKCDKCGATTKLYKICENEKCSVTSIETEEERCPACNSPLKIHSLKKIYLNEEYKKAMENLNIPPPKEVKGVIGMISSQKFPEILEKGILRAKNEVYVFKDGTLRFDCTDAPLTHFIPKEINLSLKKLKDLGYAQDYLGNPINNEDQIVELKPQDVIIPEKGGEYLLKVANFVDECLEKIYKLKRYYNAEKKEDLIGKLVIGLAPHTSAGVLGRIIGFSSASVGYAHPFFHAAKRRNCDGDEDSFLLALDALLNFSRLFLPEKRGGKMDAPLVLTTKIDPREVDKEVRNMDIVDVYPIDFYRISQKFSKPQKIRIEKVGDRLGEENAFYDFKFTHNTSNISMGPRISAYKTLSAMEDKINAQLDLAEKIAAVDENDTAERVINSHFLPDLIGNMRAFSTQSFRCVDCNKKYRRVPLSGKCVCGGRLVLTVSHGSVEKYLKIAKMLVEKYEVDPYIRERIEIIEKSIETVFTGKKKQMSLADFL
;
A
#
# COMPACT_ATOMS: atom_id res chain seq x y z
N PHE A 1 -37.73 30.03 -18.52
CA PHE A 1 -38.12 30.64 -17.22
C PHE A 1 -38.73 32.03 -17.33
N LYS A 2 -38.13 32.98 -18.07
CA LYS A 2 -38.68 34.35 -18.18
C LYS A 2 -40.11 34.39 -18.75
N ALA A 3 -40.35 33.69 -19.87
CA ALA A 3 -41.68 33.57 -20.46
C ALA A 3 -42.72 32.92 -19.51
N LEU A 4 -42.35 31.83 -18.81
CA LEU A 4 -43.22 31.18 -17.83
C LEU A 4 -43.60 32.12 -16.67
N LYS A 5 -42.65 32.92 -16.18
CA LYS A 5 -42.91 33.92 -15.15
C LYS A 5 -43.87 35.00 -15.65
N GLU A 6 -43.68 35.48 -16.88
CA GLU A 6 -44.54 36.50 -17.50
C GLU A 6 -45.97 35.98 -17.73
N CYS A 7 -46.14 34.71 -18.10
CA CYS A 7 -47.47 34.12 -18.33
C CYS A 7 -48.20 33.68 -17.05
N THR A 8 -47.48 33.21 -16.02
CA THR A 8 -48.09 32.60 -14.82
C THR A 8 -48.02 33.48 -13.57
N GLY A 9 -47.18 34.52 -13.55
CA GLY A 9 -46.86 35.30 -12.36
C GLY A 9 -45.97 34.58 -11.34
N ILE A 10 -45.68 33.29 -11.53
CA ILE A 10 -44.90 32.48 -10.58
C ILE A 10 -43.41 32.62 -10.89
N LYS A 11 -42.61 32.96 -9.87
CA LYS A 11 -41.14 33.01 -9.98
C LYS A 11 -40.56 31.61 -9.89
N ILE A 12 -40.19 31.05 -11.04
CA ILE A 12 -39.50 29.76 -11.14
C ILE A 12 -37.99 30.02 -11.26
N MET A 13 -37.20 29.33 -10.43
CA MET A 13 -35.74 29.34 -10.47
C MET A 13 -35.24 28.07 -11.17
N ASP A 14 -34.04 28.14 -11.74
CA ASP A 14 -33.40 26.95 -12.31
C ASP A 14 -33.08 25.94 -11.19
N LYS A 15 -33.37 24.67 -11.48
CA LYS A 15 -33.14 23.55 -10.55
C LYS A 15 -31.70 23.02 -10.65
N CYS A 16 -31.06 23.14 -11.81
CA CYS A 16 -29.69 22.69 -12.04
C CYS A 16 -28.91 23.75 -12.83
N PRO A 17 -28.63 24.91 -12.22
CA PRO A 17 -27.94 26.01 -12.90
C PRO A 17 -26.49 25.67 -13.27
N TYR A 18 -25.89 24.68 -12.59
CA TYR A 18 -24.49 24.31 -12.74
C TYR A 18 -24.35 22.79 -12.75
N THR A 19 -23.49 22.30 -13.63
CA THR A 19 -23.07 20.90 -13.69
C THR A 19 -21.57 20.83 -13.47
N VAL A 20 -21.10 19.75 -12.86
CA VAL A 20 -19.68 19.47 -12.66
C VAL A 20 -19.36 18.15 -13.35
N GLY A 21 -18.35 18.16 -14.21
CA GLY A 21 -17.84 16.94 -14.84
C GLY A 21 -17.06 16.09 -13.83
N GLY A 22 -17.10 14.77 -14.01
CA GLY A 22 -16.34 13.83 -13.19
C GLY A 22 -15.76 12.72 -14.07
N ARG A 23 -14.53 12.32 -13.78
CA ARG A 23 -13.91 11.15 -14.39
C ARG A 23 -13.46 10.20 -13.31
N MET A 24 -13.79 8.92 -13.46
CA MET A 24 -13.28 7.88 -12.57
C MET A 24 -11.75 7.85 -12.64
N GLY A 25 -11.11 8.03 -11.48
CA GLY A 25 -9.66 8.10 -11.34
C GLY A 25 -9.09 6.78 -10.86
N ARG A 26 -8.67 6.74 -9.59
CA ARG A 26 -8.15 5.54 -8.95
C ARG A 26 -9.30 4.77 -8.25
N PRO A 27 -9.41 3.44 -8.43
CA PRO A 27 -10.39 2.66 -7.69
C PRO A 27 -10.00 2.58 -6.22
N GLU A 28 -10.96 2.22 -5.37
CA GLU A 28 -10.76 2.05 -3.93
C GLU A 28 -9.68 1.00 -3.64
N LYS A 29 -9.11 0.96 -2.44
CA LYS A 29 -8.15 -0.07 -2.02
C LYS A 29 -8.41 -0.45 -0.57
N ALA A 30 -8.35 -1.75 -0.29
CA ALA A 30 -8.38 -2.33 1.05
C ALA A 30 -7.63 -3.66 0.99
N LYS A 31 -6.33 -3.66 1.26
CA LYS A 31 -5.48 -4.84 1.14
C LYS A 31 -4.24 -4.76 2.02
N GLU A 32 -3.77 -5.91 2.47
CA GLU A 32 -2.48 -6.05 3.14
C GLU A 32 -1.31 -5.54 2.29
N ARG A 33 -0.32 -4.94 2.94
CA ARG A 33 0.85 -4.39 2.25
C ARG A 33 1.91 -5.45 2.07
N LEU A 34 1.99 -5.97 0.84
CA LEU A 34 2.96 -7.00 0.48
C LEU A 34 4.22 -6.42 -0.14
N MET A 35 5.37 -6.97 0.24
CA MET A 35 6.58 -6.84 -0.56
C MET A 35 6.42 -7.64 -1.86
N SER A 36 7.17 -7.26 -2.90
CA SER A 36 7.22 -8.01 -4.16
C SER A 36 8.57 -8.71 -4.28
N PRO A 37 8.65 -10.04 -4.13
CA PRO A 37 7.62 -10.99 -3.67
C PRO A 37 7.33 -10.92 -2.16
N PRO A 38 6.22 -11.51 -1.67
CA PRO A 38 5.83 -11.51 -0.26
C PRO A 38 6.84 -12.24 0.63
N VAL A 39 7.05 -11.73 1.84
CA VAL A 39 8.08 -12.19 2.78
C VAL A 39 7.47 -12.37 4.17
N HIS A 40 7.88 -13.41 4.89
CA HIS A 40 7.48 -13.66 6.28
C HIS A 40 8.54 -13.22 7.29
N GLY A 41 9.83 -13.32 6.97
CA GLY A 41 10.92 -12.89 7.86
C GLY A 41 12.04 -12.15 7.14
N LEU A 42 12.59 -11.13 7.77
CA LEU A 42 13.74 -10.38 7.25
C LEU A 42 15.06 -11.13 7.52
N PHE A 43 15.16 -12.35 6.99
CA PHE A 43 16.35 -13.20 7.09
C PHE A 43 16.95 -13.45 5.69
N PRO A 44 18.25 -13.19 5.47
CA PRO A 44 18.87 -13.37 4.16
C PRO A 44 19.14 -14.85 3.86
N ILE A 45 18.67 -15.31 2.69
CA ILE A 45 18.85 -16.69 2.21
C ILE A 45 19.44 -16.79 0.80
N GLY A 46 19.87 -15.67 0.19
CA GLY A 46 20.42 -15.66 -1.16
C GLY A 46 19.46 -16.25 -2.19
N ASN A 47 20.02 -17.03 -3.13
CA ASN A 47 19.25 -17.79 -4.12
C ASN A 47 18.94 -19.23 -3.67
N TYR A 48 19.33 -19.60 -2.45
CA TYR A 48 19.24 -20.98 -1.93
C TYR A 48 17.80 -21.45 -1.68
N GLY A 49 16.86 -20.51 -1.49
CA GLY A 49 15.43 -20.81 -1.33
C GLY A 49 14.63 -20.96 -2.63
N GLY A 50 15.30 -20.97 -3.79
CA GLY A 50 14.65 -21.01 -5.10
C GLY A 50 13.82 -19.77 -5.42
N ARG A 51 12.91 -19.88 -6.40
CA ARG A 51 12.07 -18.76 -6.87
C ARG A 51 11.16 -18.17 -5.78
N THR A 52 10.67 -19.00 -4.86
CA THR A 52 9.77 -18.58 -3.78
C THR A 52 10.49 -18.03 -2.55
N ARG A 53 11.84 -18.07 -2.54
CA ARG A 53 12.67 -17.61 -1.41
C ARG A 53 12.30 -18.34 -0.11
N SER A 54 12.12 -19.66 -0.20
CA SER A 54 11.75 -20.48 0.94
C SER A 54 12.94 -20.75 1.87
N ILE A 55 12.81 -20.35 3.14
CA ILE A 55 13.76 -20.67 4.22
C ILE A 55 13.79 -22.18 4.47
N VAL A 56 12.65 -22.87 4.38
CA VAL A 56 12.54 -24.32 4.60
C VAL A 56 13.33 -25.10 3.54
N LYS A 57 13.27 -24.67 2.28
CA LYS A 57 14.09 -25.26 1.20
C LYS A 57 15.57 -24.95 1.40
N ALA A 58 15.90 -23.71 1.80
CA ALA A 58 17.28 -23.33 2.07
C ALA A 58 17.88 -24.07 3.28
N SER A 59 17.06 -24.42 4.29
CA SER A 59 17.51 -25.16 5.47
C SER A 59 17.78 -26.64 5.20
N ALA A 60 17.29 -27.19 4.08
CA ALA A 60 17.62 -28.57 3.67
C ALA A 60 19.07 -28.68 3.15
N LEU A 61 19.71 -27.57 2.81
CA LEU A 61 21.12 -27.53 2.42
C LEU A 61 22.01 -27.57 3.67
N ASN A 62 23.23 -28.11 3.51
CA ASN A 62 24.21 -28.16 4.60
C ASN A 62 24.57 -26.76 5.13
N TYR A 63 24.77 -25.79 4.23
CA TYR A 63 25.06 -24.41 4.60
C TYR A 63 24.67 -23.44 3.48
N ILE A 64 24.48 -22.19 3.86
CA ILE A 64 24.27 -21.06 2.93
C ILE A 64 25.35 -20.01 3.14
N ASN A 65 25.77 -19.35 2.06
CA ASN A 65 26.68 -18.20 2.12
C ASN A 65 25.89 -16.91 1.93
N VAL A 66 25.75 -16.12 2.98
CA VAL A 66 24.96 -14.87 2.95
C VAL A 66 25.70 -13.74 3.64
N ASP A 67 25.45 -12.52 3.19
CA ASP A 67 26.09 -11.31 3.72
C ASP A 67 25.33 -10.80 4.93
N ILE A 68 25.98 -10.84 6.10
CA ILE A 68 25.35 -10.65 7.41
C ILE A 68 26.32 -10.01 8.40
N ILE A 69 25.78 -9.41 9.45
CA ILE A 69 26.57 -8.67 10.44
C ILE A 69 27.64 -9.50 11.17
N ASN A 70 28.72 -8.82 11.55
CA ASN A 70 29.85 -9.31 12.33
C ASN A 70 29.69 -9.07 13.82
N LEU A 71 29.29 -10.10 14.56
CA LEU A 71 29.21 -10.08 16.03
C LEU A 71 30.07 -11.18 16.66
N LYS A 72 30.59 -10.91 17.85
CA LYS A 72 31.40 -11.84 18.64
C LYS A 72 30.95 -11.79 20.09
N CYS A 73 30.88 -12.95 20.73
CA CYS A 73 30.62 -13.00 22.16
C CYS A 73 31.89 -12.59 22.94
N PRO A 74 31.80 -11.63 23.89
CA PRO A 74 32.95 -11.22 24.68
C PRO A 74 33.41 -12.30 25.68
N ILE A 75 32.52 -13.19 26.11
CA ILE A 75 32.83 -14.23 27.11
C ILE A 75 33.40 -15.48 26.43
N CYS A 76 32.69 -16.07 25.47
CA CYS A 76 33.10 -17.34 24.86
C CYS A 76 33.88 -17.18 23.55
N GLY A 77 34.08 -15.95 23.06
CA GLY A 77 34.79 -15.66 21.81
C GLY A 77 34.08 -16.11 20.52
N LYS A 78 32.93 -16.78 20.61
CA LYS A 78 32.20 -17.31 19.43
C LYS A 78 31.72 -16.18 18.52
N LYS A 79 32.10 -16.26 17.24
CA LYS A 79 31.58 -15.39 16.17
C LYS A 79 30.14 -15.80 15.84
N THR A 80 29.24 -14.83 15.72
CA THR A 80 27.81 -15.03 15.45
C THR A 80 27.24 -13.83 14.70
N PHE A 81 25.96 -13.91 14.33
CA PHE A 81 25.14 -12.79 13.83
C PHE A 81 24.01 -12.43 14.81
N LYS A 82 23.85 -13.20 15.90
CA LYS A 82 22.82 -12.99 16.93
C LYS A 82 23.27 -11.96 17.95
N ARG A 83 22.30 -11.20 18.49
CA ARG A 83 22.55 -10.22 19.57
C ARG A 83 22.89 -10.84 20.92
N LYS A 84 22.39 -12.05 21.19
CA LYS A 84 22.72 -12.82 22.40
C LYS A 84 23.47 -14.08 21.99
N CYS A 85 24.45 -14.46 22.82
CA CYS A 85 25.18 -15.69 22.60
C CYS A 85 24.34 -16.91 23.02
N ASP A 86 24.20 -17.90 22.15
CA ASP A 86 23.48 -19.15 22.44
C ASP A 86 24.09 -19.96 23.59
N LYS A 87 25.39 -19.82 23.88
CA LYS A 87 26.09 -20.59 24.93
C LYS A 87 26.03 -19.95 26.31
N CYS A 88 26.16 -18.63 26.41
CA CYS A 88 26.33 -17.94 27.69
C CYS A 88 25.34 -16.79 27.92
N GLY A 89 24.44 -16.52 26.97
CA GLY A 89 23.44 -15.46 27.08
C GLY A 89 23.97 -14.03 26.97
N ALA A 90 25.28 -13.82 27.02
CA ALA A 90 25.90 -12.49 26.95
C ALA A 90 25.58 -11.75 25.64
N THR A 91 25.42 -10.43 25.75
CA THR A 91 25.25 -9.53 24.60
C THR A 91 26.53 -9.51 23.76
N THR A 92 26.37 -9.73 22.46
CA THR A 92 27.50 -9.80 21.53
C THR A 92 27.97 -8.40 21.12
N LYS A 93 29.27 -8.26 20.88
CA LYS A 93 29.91 -7.02 20.42
C LYS A 93 30.21 -7.09 18.94
N LEU A 94 30.14 -5.94 18.28
CA LEU A 94 30.48 -5.81 16.86
C LEU A 94 31.99 -5.92 16.67
N TYR A 95 32.41 -6.66 15.65
CA TYR A 95 33.78 -6.62 15.14
C TYR A 95 33.75 -6.21 13.67
N LYS A 96 34.79 -5.54 13.19
CA LYS A 96 34.93 -5.12 11.80
C LYS A 96 35.98 -5.96 11.08
N ILE A 97 35.87 -6.06 9.76
CA ILE A 97 36.80 -6.78 8.89
C ILE A 97 37.38 -5.78 7.88
N CYS A 98 38.69 -5.86 7.62
CA CYS A 98 39.34 -5.08 6.59
C CYS A 98 39.01 -5.62 5.20
N GLU A 99 38.64 -4.75 4.26
CA GLU A 99 38.37 -5.15 2.87
C GLU A 99 39.66 -5.50 2.08
N ASN A 100 40.81 -5.02 2.55
CA ASN A 100 42.08 -5.29 1.88
C ASN A 100 42.57 -6.71 2.18
N GLU A 101 42.53 -7.58 1.16
CA GLU A 101 42.98 -8.97 1.24
C GLU A 101 44.48 -9.12 1.62
N LYS A 102 45.28 -8.07 1.41
CA LYS A 102 46.71 -8.05 1.78
C LYS A 102 46.96 -7.61 3.23
N CYS A 103 45.90 -7.20 3.95
CA CYS A 103 46.02 -6.77 5.34
C CYS A 103 46.00 -7.99 6.28
N SER A 104 46.91 -8.02 7.25
CA SER A 104 46.98 -9.07 8.27
C SER A 104 45.83 -9.02 9.30
N VAL A 105 45.07 -7.92 9.34
CA VAL A 105 43.98 -7.70 10.31
C VAL A 105 42.69 -8.33 9.78
N THR A 106 42.37 -9.53 10.28
CA THR A 106 41.18 -10.30 9.88
C THR A 106 39.93 -10.01 10.73
N SER A 107 40.10 -9.52 11.96
CA SER A 107 39.00 -9.02 12.79
C SER A 107 39.53 -8.00 13.79
N ILE A 108 38.92 -6.82 13.81
CA ILE A 108 39.29 -5.74 14.73
C ILE A 108 38.06 -5.23 15.47
N GLU A 109 38.20 -5.02 16.78
CA GLU A 109 37.21 -4.37 17.62
C GLU A 109 37.67 -2.91 17.77
N THR A 110 37.20 -2.03 16.89
CA THR A 110 37.53 -0.59 16.91
C THR A 110 36.32 0.25 16.55
N GLU A 111 36.25 1.47 17.09
CA GLU A 111 35.27 2.47 16.70
C GLU A 111 35.63 3.14 15.36
N GLU A 112 36.91 3.15 14.99
CA GLU A 112 37.40 3.77 13.76
C GLU A 112 36.80 3.15 12.49
N GLU A 113 36.55 3.98 11.48
CA GLU A 113 35.99 3.53 10.18
C GLU A 113 37.04 2.93 9.25
N ARG A 114 38.32 3.18 9.51
CA ARG A 114 39.44 2.73 8.70
C ARG A 114 40.36 1.80 9.47
N CYS A 115 41.00 0.90 8.75
CA CYS A 115 41.93 -0.05 9.33
C CYS A 115 43.20 0.69 9.79
N PRO A 116 43.61 0.57 11.07
CA PRO A 116 44.82 1.23 11.56
C PRO A 116 46.10 0.70 10.89
N ALA A 117 46.07 -0.53 10.33
CA ALA A 117 47.23 -1.13 9.69
C ALA A 117 47.40 -0.77 8.20
N CYS A 118 46.32 -0.46 7.47
CA CYS A 118 46.39 -0.25 6.01
C CYS A 118 45.47 0.87 5.48
N ASN A 119 44.84 1.63 6.37
CA ASN A 119 43.97 2.77 6.07
C ASN A 119 42.79 2.46 5.11
N SER A 120 42.46 1.17 4.92
CA SER A 120 41.34 0.74 4.08
C SER A 120 40.02 0.75 4.87
N PRO A 121 38.85 0.93 4.21
CA PRO A 121 37.56 0.93 4.88
C PRO A 121 37.28 -0.40 5.62
N LEU A 122 36.73 -0.30 6.82
CA LEU A 122 36.32 -1.44 7.63
C LEU A 122 34.84 -1.78 7.40
N LYS A 123 34.55 -3.07 7.18
CA LYS A 123 33.18 -3.58 7.00
C LYS A 123 32.64 -4.21 8.27
N ILE A 124 31.40 -3.83 8.61
CA ILE A 124 30.64 -4.34 9.75
C ILE A 124 29.86 -5.62 9.45
N HIS A 125 29.76 -6.00 8.17
CA HIS A 125 29.11 -7.22 7.69
C HIS A 125 30.02 -7.91 6.67
N SER A 126 29.85 -9.21 6.49
CA SER A 126 30.59 -9.98 5.48
C SER A 126 29.82 -11.21 5.03
N LEU A 127 30.22 -11.78 3.89
CA LEU A 127 29.76 -13.11 3.48
C LEU A 127 30.19 -14.15 4.51
N LYS A 128 29.23 -14.90 5.04
CA LYS A 128 29.45 -15.95 6.03
C LYS A 128 28.72 -17.22 5.68
N LYS A 129 29.35 -18.33 6.04
CA LYS A 129 28.77 -19.66 6.06
C LYS A 129 27.83 -19.78 7.26
N ILE A 130 26.54 -19.98 6.99
CA ILE A 130 25.50 -20.19 8.01
C ILE A 130 24.90 -21.59 7.83
N TYR A 131 24.85 -22.35 8.93
CA TYR A 131 24.20 -23.64 9.00
C TYR A 131 22.71 -23.45 9.32
N LEU A 132 21.93 -23.10 8.29
CA LEU A 132 20.52 -22.72 8.46
C LEU A 132 19.64 -23.85 9.00
N ASN A 133 19.99 -25.12 8.75
CA ASN A 133 19.28 -26.28 9.30
C ASN A 133 19.22 -26.27 10.83
N GLU A 134 20.37 -26.07 11.48
CA GLU A 134 20.48 -26.03 12.94
C GLU A 134 19.70 -24.84 13.52
N GLU A 135 19.82 -23.68 12.89
CA GLU A 135 19.12 -22.46 13.31
C GLU A 135 17.60 -22.60 13.19
N TYR A 136 17.13 -23.20 12.09
CA TYR A 136 15.71 -23.44 11.87
C TYR A 136 15.15 -24.48 12.86
N LYS A 137 15.87 -25.58 13.12
CA LYS A 137 15.47 -26.59 14.11
C LYS A 137 15.36 -25.99 15.51
N LYS A 138 16.36 -25.23 15.95
CA LYS A 138 16.33 -24.52 17.24
C LYS A 138 15.14 -23.56 17.34
N ALA A 139 14.87 -22.79 16.28
CA ALA A 139 13.73 -21.89 16.26
C ALA A 139 12.39 -22.65 16.38
N MET A 140 12.27 -23.81 15.72
CA MET A 140 11.09 -24.69 15.82
C MET A 140 10.95 -25.31 17.22
N GLU A 141 12.04 -25.78 17.82
CA GLU A 141 12.09 -26.29 19.20
C GLU A 141 11.68 -25.21 20.22
N ASN A 142 12.21 -23.99 20.07
CA ASN A 142 11.88 -22.85 20.92
C ASN A 142 10.39 -22.49 20.87
N LEU A 143 9.78 -22.56 19.69
CA LEU A 143 8.38 -22.19 19.48
C LEU A 143 7.41 -23.33 19.85
N ASN A 144 7.84 -24.59 19.76
CA ASN A 144 7.04 -25.78 19.94
C ASN A 144 5.69 -25.69 19.18
N ILE A 145 5.78 -25.57 17.85
CA ILE A 145 4.63 -25.49 16.93
C ILE A 145 4.81 -26.47 15.77
N PRO A 146 3.71 -26.87 15.09
CA PRO A 146 3.83 -27.60 13.84
C PRO A 146 4.56 -26.76 12.78
N PRO A 147 5.44 -27.37 11.97
CA PRO A 147 6.19 -26.66 10.94
C PRO A 147 5.24 -26.09 9.87
N PRO A 148 5.31 -24.78 9.57
CA PRO A 148 4.52 -24.21 8.49
C PRO A 148 4.99 -24.73 7.13
N LYS A 149 4.07 -24.79 6.16
CA LYS A 149 4.35 -25.30 4.80
C LYS A 149 5.47 -24.53 4.11
N GLU A 150 5.48 -23.21 4.25
CA GLU A 150 6.49 -22.37 3.64
C GLU A 150 6.76 -21.12 4.49
N VAL A 151 8.03 -20.88 4.82
CA VAL A 151 8.51 -19.63 5.42
C VAL A 151 9.34 -18.91 4.37
N LYS A 152 9.06 -17.64 4.11
CA LYS A 152 9.68 -16.87 3.01
C LYS A 152 10.64 -15.85 3.60
N GLY A 153 11.88 -15.87 3.15
CA GLY A 153 12.95 -14.94 3.53
C GLY A 153 13.23 -13.88 2.47
N VAL A 154 14.30 -13.13 2.68
CA VAL A 154 14.82 -12.16 1.70
C VAL A 154 16.06 -12.71 0.98
N ILE A 155 16.29 -12.27 -0.26
CA ILE A 155 17.53 -12.66 -0.98
C ILE A 155 18.76 -12.10 -0.24
N GLY A 156 18.65 -10.88 0.27
CA GLY A 156 19.69 -10.23 1.05
C GLY A 156 19.13 -9.05 1.82
N MET A 157 19.84 -8.65 2.87
CA MET A 157 19.49 -7.47 3.65
C MET A 157 19.81 -6.20 2.86
N ILE A 158 18.85 -5.27 2.81
CA ILE A 158 18.98 -3.95 2.16
C ILE A 158 19.40 -2.84 3.13
N SER A 159 19.40 -3.16 4.43
CA SER A 159 19.86 -2.29 5.52
C SER A 159 21.38 -2.14 5.53
N SER A 160 21.89 -1.00 6.00
CA SER A 160 23.34 -0.73 6.09
C SER A 160 24.10 -1.75 6.95
N GLN A 161 23.56 -2.11 8.11
CA GLN A 161 24.23 -3.03 9.05
C GLN A 161 23.98 -4.52 8.76
N LYS A 162 23.02 -4.84 7.89
CA LYS A 162 22.61 -6.21 7.52
C LYS A 162 22.30 -7.10 8.74
N PHE A 163 21.60 -6.53 9.72
CA PHE A 163 21.07 -7.27 10.87
C PHE A 163 19.87 -8.12 10.43
N PRO A 164 19.92 -9.46 10.53
CA PRO A 164 18.77 -10.29 10.25
C PRO A 164 17.73 -10.21 11.38
N GLU A 165 16.46 -10.41 11.03
CA GLU A 165 15.43 -10.71 12.00
C GLU A 165 15.55 -12.16 12.52
N ILE A 166 15.11 -12.41 13.75
CA ILE A 166 15.08 -13.77 14.30
C ILE A 166 14.09 -14.67 13.52
N LEU A 167 14.46 -15.93 13.32
CA LEU A 167 13.68 -16.87 12.52
C LEU A 167 12.31 -17.16 13.14
N GLU A 168 12.24 -17.17 14.46
CA GLU A 168 11.03 -17.43 15.22
C GLU A 168 9.88 -16.49 14.80
N LYS A 169 10.17 -15.19 14.63
CA LYS A 169 9.16 -14.22 14.14
C LYS A 169 8.68 -14.59 12.74
N GLY A 170 9.60 -14.93 11.82
CA GLY A 170 9.25 -15.34 10.47
C GLY A 170 8.37 -16.60 10.42
N ILE A 171 8.63 -17.57 11.30
CA ILE A 171 7.83 -18.80 11.42
C ILE A 171 6.42 -18.48 11.96
N LEU A 172 6.32 -17.67 13.02
CA LEU A 172 5.03 -17.25 13.58
C LEU A 172 4.20 -16.42 12.59
N ARG A 173 4.86 -15.56 11.79
CA ARG A 173 4.19 -14.82 10.71
C ARG A 173 3.64 -15.75 9.63
N ALA A 174 4.41 -16.75 9.22
CA ALA A 174 3.96 -17.76 8.27
C ALA A 174 2.79 -18.60 8.79
N LYS A 175 2.81 -18.96 10.09
CA LYS A 175 1.69 -19.67 10.74
C LYS A 175 0.40 -18.85 10.73
N ASN A 176 0.49 -17.55 10.97
CA ASN A 176 -0.66 -16.64 11.01
C ASN A 176 -0.99 -16.00 9.65
N GLU A 177 -0.30 -16.40 8.56
CA GLU A 177 -0.48 -15.85 7.20
C GLU A 177 -0.35 -14.32 7.13
N VAL A 178 0.58 -13.74 7.89
CA VAL A 178 0.86 -12.30 7.87
C VAL A 178 2.23 -12.03 7.25
N TYR A 179 2.35 -10.90 6.53
CA TYR A 179 3.53 -10.59 5.72
C TYR A 179 4.22 -9.32 6.19
N VAL A 180 5.53 -9.42 6.36
CA VAL A 180 6.35 -8.33 6.92
C VAL A 180 6.71 -7.30 5.85
N PHE A 181 6.70 -6.02 6.22
CA PHE A 181 7.24 -4.95 5.41
C PHE A 181 8.73 -4.71 5.71
N LYS A 182 9.38 -3.80 4.97
CA LYS A 182 10.84 -3.58 4.99
C LYS A 182 11.40 -3.19 6.37
N ASP A 183 10.57 -2.65 7.25
CA ASP A 183 10.93 -2.15 8.56
C ASP A 183 10.59 -3.11 9.71
N GLY A 184 10.07 -4.30 9.40
CA GLY A 184 9.67 -5.32 10.38
C GLY A 184 8.18 -5.29 10.76
N THR A 185 7.44 -4.28 10.31
CA THR A 185 6.04 -4.06 10.70
C THR A 185 5.04 -4.74 9.76
N LEU A 186 3.81 -4.95 10.25
CA LEU A 186 2.67 -5.51 9.51
C LEU A 186 1.67 -4.40 9.20
N ARG A 187 1.23 -4.30 7.94
CA ARG A 187 0.43 -3.14 7.49
C ARG A 187 -0.76 -3.53 6.64
N PHE A 188 -1.84 -2.80 6.83
CA PHE A 188 -3.02 -2.84 6.00
C PHE A 188 -3.22 -1.51 5.30
N ASP A 189 -3.18 -1.49 3.97
CA ASP A 189 -3.42 -0.28 3.18
C ASP A 189 -4.91 -0.16 2.84
N CYS A 190 -5.49 1.01 3.08
CA CYS A 190 -6.81 1.36 2.56
C CYS A 190 -6.88 2.78 2.03
N THR A 191 -7.82 3.03 1.12
CA THR A 191 -8.20 4.40 0.72
C THR A 191 -8.73 5.14 1.94
N ASP A 192 -8.35 6.40 2.11
CA ASP A 192 -8.88 7.25 3.18
C ASP A 192 -10.16 7.98 2.76
N ALA A 193 -11.08 8.16 3.71
CA ALA A 193 -12.20 9.09 3.54
C ALA A 193 -12.52 9.82 4.85
N PRO A 194 -12.80 11.12 4.79
CA PRO A 194 -13.12 11.90 5.95
C PRO A 194 -14.52 11.55 6.46
N LEU A 195 -14.66 11.46 7.79
CA LEU A 195 -15.94 11.31 8.47
C LEU A 195 -15.92 12.12 9.77
N THR A 196 -16.93 12.95 10.01
CA THR A 196 -17.05 13.70 11.27
C THR A 196 -18.13 13.13 12.19
N HIS A 197 -19.10 12.43 11.63
CA HIS A 197 -20.25 11.88 12.34
C HIS A 197 -20.55 10.47 11.85
N PHE A 198 -21.05 9.60 12.73
CA PHE A 198 -21.41 8.23 12.37
C PHE A 198 -22.63 7.76 13.15
N ILE A 199 -23.32 6.75 12.64
CA ILE A 199 -24.39 6.06 13.37
C ILE A 199 -23.80 4.73 13.91
N PRO A 200 -23.87 4.44 15.22
CA PRO A 200 -23.26 3.25 15.82
C PRO A 200 -23.62 1.93 15.12
N LYS A 201 -24.87 1.82 14.65
CA LYS A 201 -25.36 0.66 13.89
C LYS A 201 -24.63 0.44 12.56
N GLU A 202 -24.17 1.49 11.89
CA GLU A 202 -23.45 1.38 10.61
C GLU A 202 -22.11 0.65 10.76
N ILE A 203 -21.52 0.71 11.95
CA ILE A 203 -20.20 0.15 12.26
C ILE A 203 -20.27 -1.08 13.17
N ASN A 204 -21.49 -1.62 13.38
CA ASN A 204 -21.80 -2.73 14.28
C ASN A 204 -21.30 -2.51 15.73
N LEU A 205 -21.41 -1.28 16.23
CA LEU A 205 -20.98 -0.93 17.59
C LEU A 205 -22.17 -0.90 18.55
N SER A 206 -22.18 -1.82 19.52
CA SER A 206 -23.21 -1.87 20.56
C SER A 206 -23.20 -0.62 21.43
N LEU A 207 -24.36 -0.19 21.93
CA LEU A 207 -24.48 0.94 22.88
C LEU A 207 -23.56 0.82 24.10
N LYS A 208 -23.40 -0.38 24.65
CA LYS A 208 -22.52 -0.62 25.80
C LYS A 208 -21.07 -0.25 25.48
N LYS A 209 -20.51 -0.81 24.41
CA LYS A 209 -19.14 -0.49 23.95
C LYS A 209 -18.99 0.98 23.58
N LEU A 210 -19.99 1.59 22.97
CA LEU A 210 -19.97 3.01 22.63
C LEU A 210 -19.81 3.89 23.89
N LYS A 211 -20.56 3.60 24.95
CA LYS A 211 -20.43 4.27 26.26
C LYS A 211 -19.07 4.00 26.90
N ASP A 212 -18.60 2.75 26.87
CA ASP A 212 -17.26 2.37 27.38
C ASP A 212 -16.11 3.12 26.67
N LEU A 213 -16.29 3.48 25.39
CA LEU A 213 -15.33 4.26 24.61
C LEU A 213 -15.34 5.76 24.94
N GLY A 214 -16.28 6.23 25.75
CA GLY A 214 -16.41 7.62 26.20
C GLY A 214 -17.33 8.48 25.34
N TYR A 215 -18.29 7.86 24.63
CA TYR A 215 -19.36 8.57 23.93
C TYR A 215 -20.62 8.61 24.81
N ALA A 216 -20.93 9.78 25.35
CA ALA A 216 -22.06 9.97 26.27
C ALA A 216 -23.28 10.62 25.60
N GLN A 217 -23.03 11.53 24.65
CA GLN A 217 -24.05 12.36 24.00
C GLN A 217 -23.95 12.24 22.47
N ASP A 218 -25.08 12.43 21.81
CA ASP A 218 -25.17 12.57 20.36
C ASP A 218 -24.71 13.98 19.91
N TYR A 219 -24.69 14.22 18.60
CA TYR A 219 -24.23 15.49 18.03
C TYR A 219 -25.09 16.73 18.38
N LEU A 220 -26.28 16.52 18.96
CA LEU A 220 -27.19 17.56 19.44
C LEU A 220 -27.08 17.76 20.96
N GLY A 221 -26.23 16.99 21.65
CA GLY A 221 -26.06 17.03 23.10
C GLY A 221 -27.04 16.15 23.87
N ASN A 222 -27.89 15.36 23.21
CA ASN A 222 -28.82 14.46 23.90
C ASN A 222 -28.09 13.18 24.36
N PRO A 223 -28.46 12.58 25.51
CA PRO A 223 -27.92 11.30 25.93
C PRO A 223 -28.13 10.19 24.88
N ILE A 224 -27.11 9.35 24.68
CA ILE A 224 -27.20 8.22 23.73
C ILE A 224 -28.00 7.06 24.36
N ASN A 225 -29.16 6.80 23.77
CA ASN A 225 -30.11 5.76 24.16
C ASN A 225 -30.46 4.79 23.01
N ASN A 226 -30.17 5.15 21.75
CA ASN A 226 -30.44 4.33 20.58
C ASN A 226 -29.22 4.26 19.64
N GLU A 227 -29.02 3.12 18.98
CA GLU A 227 -27.95 2.87 18.00
C GLU A 227 -28.17 3.57 16.66
N ASP A 228 -29.37 4.10 16.42
CA ASP A 228 -29.69 4.91 15.22
C ASP A 228 -29.41 6.42 15.44
N GLN A 229 -28.94 6.85 16.63
CA GLN A 229 -28.53 8.24 16.86
C GLN A 229 -27.21 8.55 16.17
N ILE A 230 -27.08 9.78 15.66
CA ILE A 230 -25.86 10.27 15.02
C ILE A 230 -24.90 10.77 16.11
N VAL A 231 -23.67 10.28 16.11
CA VAL A 231 -22.66 10.61 17.10
C VAL A 231 -21.51 11.33 16.42
N GLU A 232 -21.00 12.39 17.04
CA GLU A 232 -19.80 13.09 16.57
C GLU A 232 -18.55 12.25 16.84
N LEU A 233 -17.78 11.97 15.80
CA LEU A 233 -16.57 11.16 15.83
C LEU A 233 -15.42 11.91 16.53
N LYS A 234 -14.82 11.30 17.56
CA LYS A 234 -13.66 11.90 18.23
C LYS A 234 -12.44 11.96 17.29
N PRO A 235 -11.57 12.98 17.39
CA PRO A 235 -10.52 13.27 16.41
C PRO A 235 -9.52 12.14 16.06
N GLN A 236 -9.29 11.18 16.96
CA GLN A 236 -8.34 10.08 16.79
C GLN A 236 -9.03 8.70 16.75
N ASP A 237 -10.35 8.67 16.70
CA ASP A 237 -11.10 7.44 16.52
C ASP A 237 -11.22 7.11 15.01
N VAL A 238 -11.08 5.83 14.68
CA VAL A 238 -11.05 5.35 13.30
C VAL A 238 -11.98 4.16 13.10
N ILE A 239 -12.57 4.09 11.92
CA ILE A 239 -13.42 2.99 11.45
C ILE A 239 -12.68 2.33 10.29
N ILE A 240 -12.35 1.05 10.46
CA ILE A 240 -11.51 0.30 9.52
C ILE A 240 -12.40 -0.59 8.63
N PRO A 241 -12.06 -0.83 7.35
CA PRO A 241 -12.75 -1.82 6.53
C PRO A 241 -12.83 -3.19 7.21
N GLU A 242 -13.89 -3.97 6.99
CA GLU A 242 -14.00 -5.33 7.54
C GLU A 242 -12.80 -6.21 7.18
N LYS A 243 -12.33 -6.14 5.93
CA LYS A 243 -11.10 -6.82 5.47
C LYS A 243 -9.87 -6.43 6.27
N GLY A 244 -9.81 -5.18 6.72
CA GLY A 244 -8.75 -4.68 7.58
C GLY A 244 -8.88 -5.24 8.99
N GLY A 245 -10.09 -5.31 9.55
CA GLY A 245 -10.36 -5.97 10.82
C GLY A 245 -9.94 -7.45 10.83
N GLU A 246 -10.30 -8.19 9.77
CA GLU A 246 -9.90 -9.60 9.59
C GLU A 246 -8.38 -9.78 9.52
N TYR A 247 -7.68 -8.90 8.78
CA TYR A 247 -6.23 -8.93 8.71
C TYR A 247 -5.58 -8.56 10.04
N LEU A 248 -6.03 -7.49 10.70
CA LEU A 248 -5.50 -7.04 11.99
C LEU A 248 -5.77 -8.06 13.10
N LEU A 249 -6.81 -8.87 13.00
CA LEU A 249 -7.04 -10.02 13.90
C LEU A 249 -5.91 -11.06 13.77
N LYS A 250 -5.49 -11.40 12.55
CA LYS A 250 -4.32 -12.25 12.32
C LYS A 250 -3.05 -11.63 12.89
N VAL A 251 -2.88 -10.31 12.76
CA VAL A 251 -1.75 -9.57 13.34
C VAL A 251 -1.78 -9.63 14.87
N ALA A 252 -2.95 -9.46 15.50
CA ALA A 252 -3.11 -9.54 16.95
C ALA A 252 -2.71 -10.92 17.49
N ASN A 253 -3.17 -11.99 16.84
CA ASN A 253 -2.78 -13.37 17.17
C ASN A 253 -1.28 -13.60 17.02
N PHE A 254 -0.67 -13.09 15.95
CA PHE A 254 0.78 -13.12 15.78
C PHE A 254 1.53 -12.40 16.91
N VAL A 255 1.08 -11.20 17.31
CA VAL A 255 1.71 -10.44 18.39
C VAL A 255 1.60 -11.18 19.72
N ASP A 256 0.42 -11.74 20.04
CA ASP A 256 0.22 -12.53 21.25
C ASP A 256 1.09 -13.78 21.29
N GLU A 257 1.22 -14.49 20.18
CA GLU A 257 2.14 -15.63 20.08
C GLU A 257 3.61 -15.21 20.21
N CYS A 258 4.00 -14.03 19.71
CA CYS A 258 5.34 -13.51 19.94
C CYS A 258 5.57 -13.24 21.44
N LEU A 259 4.62 -12.56 22.10
CA LEU A 259 4.70 -12.27 23.53
C LEU A 259 4.85 -13.56 24.34
N GLU A 260 4.00 -14.54 24.11
CA GLU A 260 3.98 -15.80 24.85
C GLU A 260 5.19 -16.69 24.52
N LYS A 261 5.44 -16.99 23.23
CA LYS A 261 6.42 -18.00 22.84
C LYS A 261 7.84 -17.48 22.80
N ILE A 262 8.06 -16.26 22.32
CA ILE A 262 9.41 -15.67 22.17
C ILE A 262 9.81 -14.91 23.43
N TYR A 263 8.93 -14.01 23.90
CA TYR A 263 9.27 -13.08 24.98
C TYR A 263 8.89 -13.60 26.38
N LYS A 264 8.14 -14.70 26.47
CA LYS A 264 7.65 -15.31 27.73
C LYS A 264 6.83 -14.31 28.58
N LEU A 265 6.04 -13.48 27.90
CA LEU A 265 5.13 -12.50 28.47
C LEU A 265 3.67 -12.96 28.28
N LYS A 266 2.76 -12.37 29.07
CA LYS A 266 1.32 -12.60 28.90
C LYS A 266 0.85 -12.04 27.56
N ARG A 267 -0.15 -12.70 26.97
CA ARG A 267 -0.88 -12.21 25.80
C ARG A 267 -1.55 -10.86 26.11
N TYR A 268 -1.63 -9.99 25.11
CA TYR A 268 -2.15 -8.63 25.25
C TYR A 268 -3.52 -8.46 24.58
N TYR A 269 -3.68 -8.95 23.36
CA TYR A 269 -4.92 -8.74 22.59
C TYR A 269 -6.01 -9.73 23.01
N ASN A 270 -5.70 -11.02 23.08
CA ASN A 270 -6.63 -12.13 23.31
C ASN A 270 -7.87 -12.03 22.41
N ALA A 271 -7.67 -11.68 21.14
CA ALA A 271 -8.75 -11.42 20.20
C ALA A 271 -9.13 -12.70 19.43
N GLU A 272 -10.42 -13.07 19.48
CA GLU A 272 -10.96 -14.20 18.70
C GLU A 272 -11.75 -13.71 17.49
N LYS A 273 -12.35 -12.52 17.59
CA LYS A 273 -13.12 -11.88 16.53
C LYS A 273 -12.63 -10.44 16.31
N LYS A 274 -12.94 -9.86 15.14
CA LYS A 274 -12.52 -8.50 14.81
C LYS A 274 -13.08 -7.46 15.79
N GLU A 275 -14.26 -7.71 16.35
CA GLU A 275 -14.93 -6.85 17.34
C GLU A 275 -14.16 -6.74 18.67
N ASP A 276 -13.24 -7.66 18.96
CA ASP A 276 -12.36 -7.62 20.15
C ASP A 276 -11.23 -6.59 19.98
N LEU A 277 -11.01 -6.11 18.75
CA LEU A 277 -10.06 -5.04 18.45
C LEU A 277 -10.65 -3.64 18.69
N ILE A 278 -11.96 -3.53 18.95
CA ILE A 278 -12.59 -2.25 19.32
C ILE A 278 -11.95 -1.73 20.61
N GLY A 279 -11.55 -0.47 20.61
CA GLY A 279 -10.82 0.19 21.69
C GLY A 279 -9.30 -0.03 21.65
N LYS A 280 -8.78 -0.91 20.79
CA LYS A 280 -7.34 -1.12 20.64
C LYS A 280 -6.71 -0.01 19.79
N LEU A 281 -5.46 0.30 20.10
CA LEU A 281 -4.70 1.36 19.44
C LEU A 281 -4.06 0.88 18.14
N VAL A 282 -4.16 1.72 17.13
CA VAL A 282 -3.50 1.58 15.83
C VAL A 282 -2.62 2.79 15.54
N ILE A 283 -1.65 2.62 14.66
CA ILE A 283 -0.88 3.71 14.08
C ILE A 283 -1.34 3.84 12.64
N GLY A 284 -1.89 5.01 12.31
CA GLY A 284 -2.11 5.42 10.93
C GLY A 284 -0.81 5.99 10.37
N LEU A 285 -0.39 5.54 9.20
CA LEU A 285 0.82 6.01 8.52
C LEU A 285 0.55 6.22 7.04
N ALA A 286 0.75 7.46 6.58
CA ALA A 286 0.65 7.81 5.18
C ALA A 286 1.92 7.37 4.41
N PRO A 287 1.78 6.90 3.16
CA PRO A 287 2.88 6.80 2.22
C PRO A 287 3.68 8.11 2.10
N HIS A 288 4.98 8.00 1.86
CA HIS A 288 5.96 9.07 1.77
C HIS A 288 6.15 9.91 3.04
N THR A 289 5.60 9.48 4.17
CA THR A 289 5.79 10.13 5.48
C THR A 289 6.59 9.25 6.44
N SER A 290 6.98 9.81 7.60
CA SER A 290 7.67 9.07 8.66
C SER A 290 7.13 9.35 10.07
N ALA A 291 6.05 10.12 10.16
CA ALA A 291 5.34 10.37 11.40
C ALA A 291 4.02 9.60 11.35
N GLY A 292 3.91 8.57 12.17
CA GLY A 292 2.64 7.87 12.38
C GLY A 292 1.77 8.67 13.34
N VAL A 293 0.45 8.54 13.21
CA VAL A 293 -0.53 9.15 14.13
C VAL A 293 -1.25 8.04 14.87
N LEU A 294 -1.27 8.12 16.19
CA LEU A 294 -1.98 7.17 17.04
C LEU A 294 -3.49 7.34 16.84
N GLY A 295 -4.20 6.24 16.63
CA GLY A 295 -5.65 6.20 16.57
C GLY A 295 -6.21 5.04 17.37
N ARG A 296 -7.52 5.03 17.55
CA ARG A 296 -8.26 3.99 18.27
C ARG A 296 -9.37 3.43 17.39
N ILE A 297 -9.43 2.11 17.26
CA ILE A 297 -10.47 1.45 16.47
C ILE A 297 -11.79 1.57 17.23
N ILE A 298 -12.85 2.08 16.59
CA ILE A 298 -14.19 2.13 17.19
C ILE A 298 -15.21 1.22 16.49
N GLY A 299 -14.93 0.75 15.28
CA GLY A 299 -15.80 -0.19 14.58
C GLY A 299 -15.30 -0.51 13.18
N PHE A 300 -16.14 -1.22 12.43
CA PHE A 300 -15.79 -1.70 11.10
C PHE A 300 -16.87 -1.38 10.07
N SER A 301 -16.45 -0.98 8.87
CA SER A 301 -17.33 -0.70 7.74
C SER A 301 -17.19 -1.74 6.64
N SER A 302 -18.31 -2.07 5.98
CA SER A 302 -18.32 -2.94 4.80
C SER A 302 -17.74 -2.28 3.53
N ALA A 303 -17.52 -0.96 3.56
CA ALA A 303 -16.83 -0.24 2.50
C ALA A 303 -15.32 -0.55 2.50
N SER A 304 -14.69 -0.45 1.33
CA SER A 304 -13.24 -0.67 1.18
C SER A 304 -12.44 0.61 1.47
N VAL A 305 -12.84 1.37 2.50
CA VAL A 305 -12.30 2.69 2.83
C VAL A 305 -12.13 2.82 4.35
N GLY A 306 -11.03 3.40 4.80
CA GLY A 306 -10.80 3.73 6.20
C GLY A 306 -11.35 5.11 6.51
N TYR A 307 -12.39 5.17 7.33
CA TYR A 307 -12.97 6.43 7.78
C TYR A 307 -12.28 6.94 9.05
N ALA A 308 -11.93 8.20 9.06
CA ALA A 308 -11.48 8.88 10.26
C ALA A 308 -11.82 10.38 10.22
N HIS A 309 -11.66 11.03 11.37
CA HIS A 309 -11.83 12.47 11.44
C HIS A 309 -10.86 13.18 10.48
N PRO A 310 -11.26 14.28 9.79
CA PRO A 310 -10.38 15.04 8.91
C PRO A 310 -9.04 15.45 9.54
N PHE A 311 -9.04 15.74 10.85
CA PHE A 311 -7.80 15.99 11.61
C PHE A 311 -6.85 14.80 11.61
N PHE A 312 -7.34 13.57 11.69
CA PHE A 312 -6.52 12.36 11.62
C PHE A 312 -5.89 12.20 10.24
N HIS A 313 -6.60 12.49 9.15
CA HIS A 313 -6.04 12.47 7.80
C HIS A 313 -5.04 13.60 7.58
N ALA A 314 -5.40 14.84 7.93
CA ALA A 314 -4.53 16.00 7.80
C ALA A 314 -3.24 15.87 8.64
N ALA A 315 -3.31 15.31 9.85
CA ALA A 315 -2.12 15.05 10.68
C ALA A 315 -1.13 14.07 10.03
N LYS A 316 -1.64 13.18 9.17
CA LYS A 316 -0.84 12.26 8.35
C LYS A 316 -0.42 12.87 7.00
N ARG A 317 -0.68 14.16 6.79
CA ARG A 317 -0.45 14.89 5.52
C ARG A 317 -1.26 14.33 4.36
N ARG A 318 -2.55 14.07 4.62
CA ARG A 318 -3.52 13.59 3.63
C ARG A 318 -4.66 14.57 3.45
N ASN A 319 -5.05 14.72 2.18
CA ASN A 319 -6.08 15.65 1.74
C ASN A 319 -7.38 14.91 1.35
N CYS A 320 -7.37 13.57 1.40
CA CYS A 320 -8.50 12.71 1.05
C CYS A 320 -8.97 12.84 -0.41
N ASP A 321 -8.06 13.11 -1.35
CA ASP A 321 -8.33 13.23 -2.79
C ASP A 321 -8.16 11.89 -3.55
N GLY A 322 -8.40 10.77 -2.87
CA GLY A 322 -8.12 9.41 -3.37
C GLY A 322 -6.77 8.85 -2.93
N ASP A 323 -6.24 9.42 -1.84
CA ASP A 323 -5.06 8.98 -1.15
C ASP A 323 -5.24 7.60 -0.47
N GLU A 324 -4.14 7.06 0.03
CA GLU A 324 -4.14 5.79 0.76
C GLU A 324 -3.39 5.94 2.08
N ASP A 325 -3.92 5.31 3.12
CA ASP A 325 -3.32 5.23 4.44
C ASP A 325 -2.99 3.77 4.79
N SER A 326 -1.96 3.57 5.60
CA SER A 326 -1.66 2.29 6.22
C SER A 326 -2.08 2.29 7.68
N PHE A 327 -2.76 1.23 8.12
CA PHE A 327 -3.00 0.95 9.53
C PHE A 327 -2.10 -0.18 10.03
N LEU A 328 -1.53 0.01 11.21
CA LEU A 328 -0.71 -0.95 11.94
C LEU A 328 -1.24 -1.09 13.36
N LEU A 329 -1.21 -2.28 13.95
CA LEU A 329 -1.44 -2.40 15.39
C LEU A 329 -0.29 -1.72 16.15
N ALA A 330 -0.60 -0.90 17.15
CA ALA A 330 0.43 -0.12 17.85
C ALA A 330 1.50 -1.02 18.51
N LEU A 331 1.09 -2.14 19.11
CA LEU A 331 2.03 -3.06 19.75
C LEU A 331 2.88 -3.85 18.73
N ASP A 332 2.34 -4.15 17.54
CA ASP A 332 3.13 -4.75 16.44
C ASP A 332 4.27 -3.81 16.05
N ALA A 333 3.95 -2.53 15.83
CA ALA A 333 4.96 -1.53 15.50
C ALA A 333 6.02 -1.42 16.60
N LEU A 334 5.62 -1.34 17.88
CA LEU A 334 6.59 -1.24 18.99
C LEU A 334 7.49 -2.48 19.13
N LEU A 335 6.95 -3.68 18.90
CA LEU A 335 7.68 -4.94 19.10
C LEU A 335 8.58 -5.32 17.91
N ASN A 336 8.15 -4.98 16.70
CA ASN A 336 8.73 -5.51 15.47
C ASN A 336 9.46 -4.47 14.63
N PHE A 337 9.19 -3.17 14.82
CA PHE A 337 9.91 -2.11 14.14
C PHE A 337 11.38 -2.04 14.57
N SER A 338 12.29 -1.83 13.63
CA SER A 338 13.65 -1.44 13.93
C SER A 338 14.27 -0.61 12.83
N ARG A 339 14.94 0.49 13.22
CA ARG A 339 15.74 1.33 12.29
C ARG A 339 16.85 0.53 11.60
N LEU A 340 17.27 -0.60 12.19
CA LEU A 340 18.30 -1.47 11.64
C LEU A 340 17.84 -2.27 10.42
N PHE A 341 16.55 -2.39 10.19
CA PHE A 341 16.00 -3.01 8.99
C PHE A 341 15.82 -2.02 7.83
N LEU A 342 15.82 -0.72 8.14
CA LEU A 342 15.56 0.30 7.14
C LEU A 342 16.66 0.33 6.06
N PRO A 343 16.28 0.54 4.79
CA PRO A 343 17.23 0.72 3.71
C PRO A 343 18.12 1.94 3.95
N GLU A 344 19.35 1.88 3.42
CA GLU A 344 20.32 2.96 3.54
C GLU A 344 19.90 4.22 2.77
N LYS A 345 19.27 4.05 1.60
CA LYS A 345 18.82 5.14 0.73
C LYS A 345 17.67 5.93 1.36
N ARG A 346 17.70 7.27 1.26
CA ARG A 346 16.67 8.18 1.82
C ARG A 346 15.23 7.77 1.47
N GLY A 347 14.99 7.38 0.21
CA GLY A 347 13.67 6.91 -0.25
C GLY A 347 13.12 5.67 0.44
N GLY A 348 13.99 4.87 1.08
CA GLY A 348 13.57 3.69 1.85
C GLY A 348 13.29 3.95 3.32
N LYS A 349 13.71 5.12 3.85
CA LYS A 349 13.41 5.55 5.23
C LYS A 349 12.07 6.28 5.32
N MET A 350 11.67 6.93 4.23
CA MET A 350 10.28 7.37 4.01
C MET A 350 9.39 6.11 3.94
N ASP A 351 8.17 6.18 4.47
CA ASP A 351 7.27 5.05 4.78
C ASP A 351 7.54 4.32 6.11
N ALA A 352 8.46 4.73 6.99
CA ALA A 352 8.64 4.07 8.29
C ALA A 352 8.11 4.93 9.44
N PRO A 353 7.43 4.37 10.46
CA PRO A 353 6.95 5.13 11.62
C PRO A 353 8.12 5.49 12.55
N LEU A 354 8.95 6.47 12.14
CA LEU A 354 10.11 6.95 12.89
C LEU A 354 9.72 7.78 14.10
N VAL A 355 8.60 8.51 13.99
CA VAL A 355 8.02 9.32 15.05
C VAL A 355 6.54 8.96 15.18
N LEU A 356 6.01 9.04 16.38
CA LEU A 356 4.60 8.78 16.67
C LEU A 356 3.97 10.02 17.31
N THR A 357 2.99 10.60 16.65
CA THR A 357 2.12 11.65 17.19
C THR A 357 1.02 11.00 18.03
N THR A 358 1.00 11.28 19.32
CA THR A 358 0.05 10.68 20.27
C THR A 358 -1.21 11.51 20.46
N LYS A 359 -1.12 12.83 20.29
CA LYS A 359 -2.23 13.78 20.40
C LYS A 359 -2.23 14.67 19.16
N ILE A 360 -3.38 14.86 18.54
CA ILE A 360 -3.54 15.78 17.42
C ILE A 360 -3.81 17.19 17.95
N ASP A 361 -3.11 18.19 17.40
CA ASP A 361 -3.41 19.61 17.60
C ASP A 361 -3.91 20.23 16.27
N PRO A 362 -5.17 20.72 16.21
CA PRO A 362 -5.74 21.38 15.04
C PRO A 362 -4.93 22.57 14.51
N ARG A 363 -4.04 23.16 15.32
CA ARG A 363 -3.15 24.26 14.90
C ARG A 363 -1.95 23.78 14.09
N GLU A 364 -1.53 22.54 14.28
CA GLU A 364 -0.35 21.93 13.65
C GLU A 364 -0.69 21.12 12.40
N VAL A 365 -1.95 20.70 12.25
CA VAL A 365 -2.41 20.00 11.06
C VAL A 365 -2.45 20.91 9.83
N ASP A 366 -2.55 20.27 8.66
CA ASP A 366 -2.55 20.93 7.36
C ASP A 366 -3.59 22.08 7.26
N LYS A 367 -3.36 23.02 6.35
CA LYS A 367 -4.24 24.18 6.16
C LYS A 367 -5.56 23.79 5.49
N GLU A 368 -5.61 22.69 4.76
CA GLU A 368 -6.81 22.30 4.01
C GLU A 368 -8.01 22.03 4.92
N VAL A 369 -7.81 21.29 6.02
CA VAL A 369 -8.88 21.02 6.99
C VAL A 369 -9.43 22.29 7.65
N ARG A 370 -8.64 23.36 7.70
CA ARG A 370 -9.07 24.66 8.27
C ARG A 370 -10.13 25.34 7.40
N ASN A 371 -10.24 24.95 6.14
CA ASN A 371 -11.23 25.48 5.20
C ASN A 371 -12.55 24.70 5.19
N MET A 372 -12.67 23.65 6.00
CA MET A 372 -13.89 22.85 6.07
C MET A 372 -15.01 23.65 6.75
N ASP A 373 -16.14 23.76 6.05
CA ASP A 373 -17.36 24.39 6.58
C ASP A 373 -18.01 23.44 7.62
N ILE A 374 -18.38 23.98 8.77
CA ILE A 374 -18.87 23.20 9.94
C ILE A 374 -20.28 23.60 10.36
N VAL A 375 -21.05 24.20 9.44
CA VAL A 375 -22.43 24.64 9.65
C VAL A 375 -23.43 23.52 9.34
N ASP A 376 -24.58 23.55 10.00
CA ASP A 376 -25.71 22.65 9.78
C ASP A 376 -26.52 23.05 8.55
N VAL A 377 -26.66 24.35 8.27
CA VAL A 377 -27.34 24.88 7.10
C VAL A 377 -26.59 26.09 6.56
N TYR A 378 -26.38 26.15 5.25
CA TYR A 378 -25.81 27.36 4.63
C TYR A 378 -26.81 28.53 4.72
N PRO A 379 -26.35 29.75 5.05
CA PRO A 379 -27.23 30.91 5.15
C PRO A 379 -27.84 31.27 3.79
N ILE A 380 -29.05 31.86 3.78
CA ILE A 380 -29.76 32.21 2.54
C ILE A 380 -28.93 33.11 1.60
N ASP A 381 -28.09 33.97 2.17
CA ASP A 381 -27.24 34.87 1.41
C ASP A 381 -26.16 34.13 0.62
N PHE A 382 -25.72 32.95 1.07
CA PHE A 382 -24.82 32.08 0.31
C PHE A 382 -25.44 31.71 -1.05
N TYR A 383 -26.69 31.24 -1.02
CA TYR A 383 -27.42 30.85 -2.22
C TYR A 383 -27.74 32.03 -3.15
N ARG A 384 -27.93 33.24 -2.60
CA ARG A 384 -28.18 34.46 -3.41
C ARG A 384 -26.90 34.99 -4.07
N ILE A 385 -25.77 34.90 -3.36
CA ILE A 385 -24.47 35.38 -3.83
C ILE A 385 -23.88 34.42 -4.87
N SER A 386 -24.10 33.11 -4.74
CA SER A 386 -23.64 32.10 -5.71
C SER A 386 -24.24 32.30 -7.10
N GLN A 387 -25.50 32.76 -7.20
CA GLN A 387 -26.15 33.13 -8.47
C GLN A 387 -25.43 34.27 -9.22
N LYS A 388 -24.61 35.06 -8.52
CA LYS A 388 -23.84 36.17 -9.10
C LYS A 388 -22.38 35.80 -9.41
N PHE A 389 -21.99 34.52 -9.32
CA PHE A 389 -20.61 34.05 -9.50
C PHE A 389 -19.58 34.83 -8.65
N SER A 390 -20.00 35.20 -7.45
CA SER A 390 -19.13 35.93 -6.54
C SER A 390 -18.03 35.04 -5.97
N LYS A 391 -16.87 35.65 -5.71
CA LYS A 391 -15.75 34.95 -5.08
C LYS A 391 -16.13 34.43 -3.68
N PRO A 392 -15.67 33.23 -3.26
CA PRO A 392 -16.02 32.64 -1.97
C PRO A 392 -15.72 33.52 -0.75
N GLN A 393 -14.71 34.39 -0.82
CA GLN A 393 -14.32 35.28 0.29
C GLN A 393 -15.37 36.36 0.61
N LYS A 394 -16.37 36.59 -0.25
CA LYS A 394 -17.38 37.64 -0.03
C LYS A 394 -18.41 37.27 1.04
N ILE A 395 -18.52 36.00 1.39
CA ILE A 395 -19.44 35.54 2.43
C ILE A 395 -18.66 34.81 3.51
N ARG A 396 -19.00 35.10 4.76
CA ARG A 396 -18.44 34.40 5.90
C ARG A 396 -19.32 33.21 6.25
N ILE A 397 -18.78 32.02 6.09
CA ILE A 397 -19.32 30.76 6.60
C ILE A 397 -18.35 30.31 7.68
N GLU A 398 -18.88 29.79 8.78
CA GLU A 398 -18.05 29.29 9.88
C GLU A 398 -17.24 28.06 9.43
N LYS A 399 -15.94 28.14 9.67
CA LYS A 399 -14.98 27.08 9.30
C LYS A 399 -14.23 26.59 10.52
N VAL A 400 -13.63 25.42 10.39
CA VAL A 400 -12.69 24.89 11.38
C VAL A 400 -11.60 25.90 11.75
N GLY A 401 -11.11 26.66 10.76
CA GLY A 401 -10.09 27.68 10.95
C GLY A 401 -10.50 28.82 11.89
N ASP A 402 -11.80 29.12 12.00
CA ASP A 402 -12.31 30.17 12.88
C ASP A 402 -12.27 29.76 14.37
N ARG A 403 -12.29 28.46 14.68
CA ARG A 403 -12.29 27.93 16.06
C ARG A 403 -10.88 27.61 16.60
N LEU A 404 -9.82 27.86 15.83
CA LEU A 404 -8.46 27.47 16.23
C LEU A 404 -8.01 28.19 17.50
N GLY A 405 -7.69 27.43 18.54
CA GLY A 405 -7.25 27.95 19.84
C GLY A 405 -8.34 27.94 20.92
N GLU A 406 -9.58 27.65 20.53
CA GLU A 406 -10.70 27.43 21.45
C GLU A 406 -10.86 25.93 21.77
N GLU A 407 -11.58 25.60 22.85
CA GLU A 407 -11.83 24.19 23.23
C GLU A 407 -12.74 23.47 22.22
N ASN A 408 -13.72 24.18 21.67
CA ASN A 408 -14.64 23.72 20.62
C ASN A 408 -13.95 23.49 19.25
N ALA A 409 -12.63 23.65 19.14
CA ALA A 409 -11.88 23.30 17.93
C ALA A 409 -11.93 21.80 17.62
N PHE A 410 -12.25 20.96 18.62
CA PHE A 410 -12.21 19.51 18.55
C PHE A 410 -13.60 18.84 18.45
N TYR A 411 -14.68 19.60 18.67
CA TYR A 411 -16.03 19.08 18.79
C TYR A 411 -17.08 20.12 18.34
N ASP A 412 -18.35 19.74 18.39
CA ASP A 412 -19.49 20.55 17.93
C ASP A 412 -19.42 20.89 16.43
N PHE A 413 -18.91 19.97 15.62
CA PHE A 413 -18.97 20.11 14.17
C PHE A 413 -20.38 19.78 13.70
N LYS A 414 -20.86 20.47 12.65
CA LYS A 414 -22.13 20.13 12.00
C LYS A 414 -21.89 19.70 10.56
N PHE A 415 -22.97 19.28 9.92
CA PHE A 415 -22.99 18.84 8.53
C PHE A 415 -24.34 19.19 7.92
N THR A 416 -24.37 19.40 6.61
CA THR A 416 -25.56 19.89 5.90
C THR A 416 -26.49 18.79 5.40
N HIS A 417 -25.95 17.61 5.07
CA HIS A 417 -26.71 16.53 4.47
C HIS A 417 -26.48 15.24 5.25
N ASN A 418 -27.58 14.57 5.61
CA ASN A 418 -27.53 13.28 6.26
C ASN A 418 -27.41 12.13 5.25
N THR A 419 -26.80 11.03 5.66
CA THR A 419 -26.75 9.77 4.91
C THR A 419 -27.50 8.68 5.65
N SER A 420 -28.11 7.75 4.93
CA SER A 420 -28.78 6.59 5.53
C SER A 420 -27.80 5.53 6.07
N ASN A 421 -26.69 5.30 5.35
CA ASN A 421 -25.59 4.45 5.80
C ASN A 421 -24.29 4.90 5.11
N ILE A 422 -23.22 5.15 5.88
CA ILE A 422 -21.90 5.55 5.34
C ILE A 422 -21.30 4.52 4.35
N SER A 423 -21.74 3.27 4.42
CA SER A 423 -21.29 2.16 3.57
C SER A 423 -22.32 1.80 2.49
N MET A 424 -23.37 2.61 2.31
CA MET A 424 -24.39 2.35 1.30
C MET A 424 -23.82 2.56 -0.10
N GLY A 425 -23.71 1.48 -0.87
CA GLY A 425 -23.23 1.55 -2.24
C GLY A 425 -22.54 0.27 -2.71
N PRO A 426 -22.06 0.24 -3.96
CA PRO A 426 -21.27 -0.88 -4.46
C PRO A 426 -19.96 -0.99 -3.69
N ARG A 427 -19.75 -2.14 -3.03
CA ARG A 427 -18.58 -2.38 -2.15
C ARG A 427 -17.25 -2.48 -2.89
N ILE A 428 -17.30 -2.84 -4.17
CA ILE A 428 -16.15 -3.06 -5.04
C ILE A 428 -16.45 -2.40 -6.37
N SER A 429 -15.51 -1.62 -6.92
CA SER A 429 -15.66 -1.05 -8.26
C SER A 429 -15.69 -2.12 -9.35
N ALA A 430 -16.53 -1.92 -10.37
CA ALA A 430 -16.57 -2.77 -11.56
C ALA A 430 -15.21 -2.86 -12.26
N TYR A 431 -14.38 -1.83 -12.14
CA TYR A 431 -13.00 -1.84 -12.66
C TYR A 431 -12.15 -3.00 -12.12
N LYS A 432 -12.37 -3.42 -10.88
CA LYS A 432 -11.64 -4.55 -10.27
C LYS A 432 -12.23 -5.91 -10.59
N THR A 433 -13.52 -5.99 -10.90
CA THR A 433 -14.17 -7.26 -11.25
C THR A 433 -13.84 -7.68 -12.67
N LEU A 434 -13.60 -6.72 -13.56
CA LEU A 434 -13.15 -6.99 -14.94
C LEU A 434 -11.66 -7.32 -14.98
N SER A 435 -11.31 -8.51 -15.47
CA SER A 435 -9.92 -8.97 -15.55
C SER A 435 -9.20 -8.50 -16.81
N ALA A 436 -9.85 -8.57 -17.98
CA ALA A 436 -9.22 -8.20 -19.24
C ALA A 436 -9.32 -6.69 -19.49
N MET A 437 -8.29 -6.13 -20.12
CA MET A 437 -8.31 -4.71 -20.48
C MET A 437 -9.38 -4.41 -21.54
N GLU A 438 -9.64 -5.37 -22.43
CA GLU A 438 -10.69 -5.28 -23.44
C GLU A 438 -12.07 -5.09 -22.80
N ASP A 439 -12.43 -5.94 -21.83
CA ASP A 439 -13.69 -5.82 -21.09
C ASP A 439 -13.82 -4.46 -20.40
N LYS A 440 -12.72 -3.93 -19.84
CA LYS A 440 -12.71 -2.62 -19.17
C LYS A 440 -13.01 -1.49 -20.13
N ILE A 441 -12.46 -1.56 -21.35
CA ILE A 441 -12.63 -0.52 -22.36
C ILE A 441 -14.02 -0.60 -22.97
N ASN A 442 -14.52 -1.81 -23.23
CA ASN A 442 -15.88 -2.02 -23.68
C ASN A 442 -16.89 -1.50 -22.64
N ALA A 443 -16.68 -1.79 -21.35
CA ALA A 443 -17.53 -1.26 -20.28
C ALA A 443 -17.43 0.27 -20.14
N GLN A 444 -16.25 0.86 -20.33
CA GLN A 444 -16.08 2.31 -20.32
C GLN A 444 -16.86 2.97 -21.46
N LEU A 445 -16.84 2.38 -22.65
CA LEU A 445 -17.52 2.92 -23.83
C LEU A 445 -19.03 2.67 -23.81
N ASP A 446 -19.47 1.52 -23.33
CA ASP A 446 -20.90 1.24 -23.07
C ASP A 446 -21.49 2.25 -22.07
N LEU A 447 -20.70 2.71 -21.09
CA LEU A 447 -21.11 3.82 -20.22
C LEU A 447 -21.15 5.16 -20.96
N ALA A 448 -20.17 5.44 -21.83
CA ALA A 448 -20.15 6.67 -22.63
C ALA A 448 -21.40 6.77 -23.52
N GLU A 449 -21.77 5.70 -24.22
CA GLU A 449 -22.98 5.62 -25.06
C GLU A 449 -24.30 5.82 -24.27
N LYS A 450 -24.30 5.54 -22.96
CA LYS A 450 -25.49 5.68 -22.10
C LYS A 450 -25.61 7.05 -21.44
N ILE A 451 -24.52 7.81 -21.32
CA ILE A 451 -24.49 9.05 -20.54
C ILE A 451 -24.61 10.24 -21.49
N ALA A 452 -25.75 10.93 -21.46
CA ALA A 452 -26.01 12.10 -22.31
C ALA A 452 -25.00 13.26 -22.18
N ALA A 453 -24.24 13.31 -21.07
CA ALA A 453 -23.23 14.33 -20.82
C ALA A 453 -21.82 13.96 -21.33
N VAL A 454 -21.65 12.76 -21.90
CA VAL A 454 -20.37 12.24 -22.39
C VAL A 454 -20.47 12.09 -23.90
N ASP A 455 -19.45 12.56 -24.61
CA ASP A 455 -19.29 12.31 -26.04
C ASP A 455 -18.48 11.02 -26.23
N GLU A 456 -19.12 10.00 -26.79
CA GLU A 456 -18.54 8.69 -27.05
C GLU A 456 -17.37 8.74 -28.05
N ASN A 457 -17.44 9.64 -29.04
CA ASN A 457 -16.41 9.80 -30.06
C ASN A 457 -15.14 10.43 -29.45
N ASP A 458 -15.28 11.55 -28.72
CA ASP A 458 -14.16 12.16 -27.98
C ASP A 458 -13.56 11.17 -26.96
N THR A 459 -14.41 10.37 -26.30
CA THR A 459 -13.95 9.34 -25.37
C THR A 459 -13.08 8.29 -26.07
N ALA A 460 -13.53 7.78 -27.22
CA ALA A 460 -12.77 6.81 -28.02
C ALA A 460 -11.42 7.39 -28.48
N GLU A 461 -11.41 8.62 -29.01
CA GLU A 461 -10.19 9.31 -29.44
C GLU A 461 -9.19 9.48 -28.30
N ARG A 462 -9.65 9.92 -27.12
CA ARG A 462 -8.81 10.09 -25.94
C ARG A 462 -8.20 8.77 -25.50
N VAL A 463 -8.97 7.67 -25.49
CA VAL A 463 -8.46 6.34 -25.14
C VAL A 463 -7.37 5.91 -26.12
N ILE A 464 -7.58 6.10 -27.42
CA ILE A 464 -6.60 5.74 -28.45
C ILE A 464 -5.31 6.56 -28.28
N ASN A 465 -5.42 7.88 -28.16
CA ASN A 465 -4.27 8.78 -28.10
C ASN A 465 -3.47 8.67 -26.80
N SER A 466 -4.15 8.52 -25.66
CA SER A 466 -3.49 8.54 -24.35
C SER A 466 -2.99 7.17 -23.90
N HIS A 467 -3.64 6.08 -24.31
CA HIS A 467 -3.29 4.73 -23.87
C HIS A 467 -2.73 3.86 -24.99
N PHE A 468 -3.42 3.73 -26.12
CA PHE A 468 -3.06 2.72 -27.13
C PHE A 468 -1.88 3.10 -28.01
N LEU A 469 -1.91 4.28 -28.63
CA LEU A 469 -0.81 4.71 -29.49
C LEU A 469 0.53 4.77 -28.75
N PRO A 470 0.63 5.34 -27.52
CA PRO A 470 1.87 5.31 -26.75
C PRO A 470 2.36 3.90 -26.44
N ASP A 471 1.47 2.99 -26.05
CA ASP A 471 1.82 1.60 -25.72
C ASP A 471 2.26 0.81 -26.95
N LEU A 472 1.55 0.92 -28.08
CA LEU A 472 1.89 0.22 -29.33
C LEU A 472 3.26 0.67 -29.85
N ILE A 473 3.47 1.99 -29.98
CA ILE A 473 4.74 2.55 -30.46
C ILE A 473 5.86 2.25 -29.46
N GLY A 474 5.59 2.38 -28.16
CA GLY A 474 6.55 2.10 -27.09
C GLY A 474 6.99 0.64 -27.08
N ASN A 475 6.05 -0.30 -27.14
CA ASN A 475 6.33 -1.73 -27.17
C ASN A 475 7.05 -2.14 -28.45
N MET A 476 6.69 -1.57 -29.60
CA MET A 476 7.38 -1.83 -30.87
C MET A 476 8.84 -1.35 -30.82
N ARG A 477 9.09 -0.12 -30.36
CA ARG A 477 10.46 0.41 -30.17
C ARG A 477 11.25 -0.42 -29.17
N ALA A 478 10.63 -0.79 -28.05
CA ALA A 478 11.24 -1.65 -27.04
C ALA A 478 11.57 -3.03 -27.60
N PHE A 479 10.69 -3.62 -28.42
CA PHE A 479 10.92 -4.91 -29.06
C PHE A 479 12.16 -4.89 -29.97
N SER A 480 12.32 -3.85 -30.78
CA SER A 480 13.47 -3.72 -31.69
C SER A 480 14.80 -3.44 -30.97
N THR A 481 14.75 -2.89 -29.75
CA THR A 481 15.94 -2.51 -28.96
C THR A 481 16.18 -3.39 -27.72
N GLN A 482 15.40 -4.47 -27.58
CA GLN A 482 15.35 -5.25 -26.35
C GLN A 482 16.64 -6.00 -26.00
N SER A 483 16.72 -6.41 -24.74
CA SER A 483 17.71 -7.36 -24.25
C SER A 483 17.11 -8.75 -24.08
N PHE A 484 17.98 -9.76 -23.98
CA PHE A 484 17.60 -11.15 -23.77
C PHE A 484 17.88 -11.55 -22.33
N ARG A 485 17.00 -12.34 -21.72
CA ARG A 485 17.17 -12.81 -20.33
C ARG A 485 17.24 -14.33 -20.31
N CYS A 486 18.12 -14.89 -19.50
CA CYS A 486 18.12 -16.32 -19.21
C CYS A 486 17.02 -16.67 -18.20
N VAL A 487 16.25 -17.74 -18.47
CA VAL A 487 15.16 -18.20 -17.59
C VAL A 487 15.66 -18.71 -16.23
N ASP A 488 16.87 -19.27 -16.20
CA ASP A 488 17.41 -19.97 -15.03
C ASP A 488 18.23 -19.03 -14.15
N CYS A 489 19.23 -18.36 -14.74
CA CYS A 489 20.14 -17.49 -13.98
C CYS A 489 19.77 -16.00 -14.00
N ASN A 490 18.72 -15.59 -14.73
CA ASN A 490 18.31 -14.19 -14.89
C ASN A 490 19.35 -13.23 -15.49
N LYS A 491 20.49 -13.73 -15.97
CA LYS A 491 21.51 -12.90 -16.62
C LYS A 491 20.93 -12.25 -17.87
N LYS A 492 21.17 -10.94 -18.02
CA LYS A 492 20.73 -10.14 -19.16
C LYS A 492 21.86 -10.02 -20.18
N TYR A 493 21.49 -10.17 -21.45
CA TYR A 493 22.39 -10.10 -22.59
C TYR A 493 21.87 -9.04 -23.55
N ARG A 494 22.73 -8.12 -23.98
CA ARG A 494 22.38 -7.14 -25.03
C ARG A 494 22.14 -7.82 -26.38
N ARG A 495 22.88 -8.90 -26.67
CA ARG A 495 22.76 -9.70 -27.90
C ARG A 495 22.79 -11.18 -27.54
N VAL A 496 22.07 -12.01 -28.29
CA VAL A 496 22.11 -13.47 -28.10
C VAL A 496 23.53 -13.97 -28.41
N PRO A 497 24.18 -14.75 -27.53
CA PRO A 497 25.42 -15.44 -27.86
C PRO A 497 25.22 -16.33 -29.09
N LEU A 498 26.25 -16.49 -29.93
CA LEU A 498 26.18 -17.33 -31.13
C LEU A 498 25.82 -18.79 -30.82
N SER A 499 26.12 -19.27 -29.61
CA SER A 499 25.72 -20.60 -29.13
C SER A 499 24.21 -20.76 -28.89
N GLY A 500 23.43 -19.67 -28.94
CA GLY A 500 21.99 -19.64 -28.64
C GLY A 500 21.63 -19.91 -27.17
N LYS A 501 22.61 -20.20 -26.32
CA LYS A 501 22.44 -20.56 -24.91
C LYS A 501 23.10 -19.55 -24.00
N CYS A 502 22.58 -19.44 -22.78
CA CYS A 502 23.25 -18.71 -21.72
C CYS A 502 24.56 -19.40 -21.32
N VAL A 503 25.47 -18.67 -20.67
CA VAL A 503 26.72 -19.23 -20.11
C VAL A 503 26.45 -20.36 -19.10
N CYS A 504 25.27 -20.35 -18.45
CA CYS A 504 24.84 -21.42 -17.55
C CYS A 504 24.12 -22.59 -18.25
N GLY A 505 24.09 -22.61 -19.58
CA GLY A 505 23.36 -23.61 -20.38
C GLY A 505 21.85 -23.34 -20.54
N GLY A 506 21.30 -22.38 -19.81
CA GLY A 506 19.87 -22.06 -19.81
C GLY A 506 19.37 -21.37 -21.07
N ARG A 507 18.07 -21.51 -21.35
CA ARG A 507 17.42 -20.87 -22.52
C ARG A 507 17.32 -19.36 -22.35
N LEU A 508 17.61 -18.64 -23.43
CA LEU A 508 17.41 -17.20 -23.53
C LEU A 508 16.02 -16.90 -24.09
N VAL A 509 15.33 -15.94 -23.47
CA VAL A 509 14.01 -15.47 -23.89
C VAL A 509 14.04 -13.97 -24.14
N LEU A 510 13.19 -13.53 -25.06
CA LEU A 510 12.90 -12.12 -25.31
C LEU A 510 12.32 -11.50 -24.04
N THR A 511 12.66 -10.24 -23.79
CA THR A 511 12.09 -9.47 -22.67
C THR A 511 10.74 -8.87 -23.04
N VAL A 512 10.54 -8.54 -24.32
CA VAL A 512 9.26 -8.12 -24.90
C VAL A 512 8.84 -9.15 -25.93
N SER A 513 7.66 -9.76 -25.74
CA SER A 513 7.14 -10.77 -26.67
C SER A 513 6.33 -10.12 -27.80
N HIS A 514 6.19 -10.84 -28.92
CA HIS A 514 5.32 -10.44 -30.04
C HIS A 514 3.91 -10.05 -29.59
N GLY A 515 3.26 -10.93 -28.81
CA GLY A 515 1.90 -10.68 -28.32
C GLY A 515 1.80 -9.45 -27.40
N SER A 516 2.91 -8.99 -26.82
CA SER A 516 2.92 -7.72 -26.06
C SER A 516 2.80 -6.50 -26.98
N VAL A 517 3.34 -6.59 -28.20
CA VAL A 517 3.28 -5.53 -29.22
C VAL A 517 1.90 -5.47 -29.87
N GLU A 518 1.30 -6.62 -30.19
CA GLU A 518 -0.02 -6.67 -30.86
C GLU A 518 -1.22 -6.49 -29.92
N LYS A 519 -1.00 -6.53 -28.59
CA LYS A 519 -2.06 -6.63 -27.58
C LYS A 519 -3.21 -5.64 -27.78
N TYR A 520 -2.90 -4.39 -28.14
CA TYR A 520 -3.90 -3.31 -28.27
C TYR A 520 -4.28 -2.99 -29.71
N LEU A 521 -3.62 -3.59 -30.70
CA LEU A 521 -3.85 -3.26 -32.09
C LEU A 521 -5.29 -3.61 -32.52
N LYS A 522 -5.74 -4.81 -32.14
CA LYS A 522 -7.11 -5.27 -32.43
C LYS A 522 -8.17 -4.35 -31.84
N ILE A 523 -7.99 -3.96 -30.58
CA ILE A 523 -8.93 -3.08 -29.88
C ILE A 523 -8.92 -1.69 -30.52
N ALA A 524 -7.74 -1.14 -30.82
CA ALA A 524 -7.62 0.15 -31.48
C ALA A 524 -8.34 0.17 -32.83
N LYS A 525 -8.22 -0.89 -33.65
CA LYS A 525 -8.95 -1.01 -34.92
C LYS A 525 -10.47 -1.02 -34.72
N MET A 526 -10.95 -1.86 -33.80
CA MET A 526 -12.37 -1.93 -33.46
C MET A 526 -12.94 -0.55 -33.07
N LEU A 527 -12.18 0.26 -32.32
CA LEU A 527 -12.63 1.61 -31.94
C LEU A 527 -12.71 2.57 -33.13
N VAL A 528 -11.73 2.54 -34.02
CA VAL A 528 -11.69 3.41 -35.22
C VAL A 528 -12.77 3.05 -36.25
N GLU A 529 -13.18 1.78 -36.27
CA GLU A 529 -14.29 1.27 -37.09
C GLU A 529 -15.66 1.61 -36.49
N LYS A 530 -15.79 1.55 -35.15
CA LYS A 530 -17.07 1.76 -34.46
C LYS A 530 -17.42 3.24 -34.25
N TYR A 531 -16.44 4.08 -33.93
CA TYR A 531 -16.66 5.49 -33.57
C TYR A 531 -16.11 6.44 -34.64
N GLU A 532 -16.69 7.63 -34.70
CA GLU A 532 -16.22 8.69 -35.58
C GLU A 532 -14.99 9.36 -34.95
N VAL A 533 -13.80 8.93 -35.38
CA VAL A 533 -12.51 9.46 -34.92
C VAL A 533 -11.83 10.28 -36.01
N ASP A 534 -10.97 11.21 -35.61
CA ASP A 534 -10.13 12.02 -36.49
C ASP A 534 -9.40 11.13 -37.52
N PRO A 535 -9.49 11.43 -38.83
CA PRO A 535 -8.80 10.69 -39.89
C PRO A 535 -7.31 10.48 -39.63
N TYR A 536 -6.63 11.43 -38.99
CA TYR A 536 -5.22 11.32 -38.61
C TYR A 536 -4.97 10.15 -37.65
N ILE A 537 -5.86 9.92 -36.69
CA ILE A 537 -5.75 8.82 -35.73
C ILE A 537 -5.91 7.48 -36.45
N ARG A 538 -6.87 7.41 -37.38
CA ARG A 538 -7.11 6.23 -38.23
C ARG A 538 -5.86 5.87 -39.04
N GLU A 539 -5.31 6.83 -39.78
CA GLU A 539 -4.09 6.62 -40.58
C GLU A 539 -2.89 6.19 -39.71
N ARG A 540 -2.74 6.75 -38.50
CA ARG A 540 -1.66 6.35 -37.59
C ARG A 540 -1.76 4.90 -37.17
N ILE A 541 -2.96 4.41 -36.89
CA ILE A 541 -3.17 2.99 -36.51
C ILE A 541 -2.84 2.08 -37.69
N GLU A 542 -3.27 2.44 -38.91
CA GLU A 542 -2.95 1.67 -40.12
C GLU A 542 -1.44 1.61 -40.40
N ILE A 543 -0.72 2.72 -40.23
CA ILE A 543 0.74 2.75 -40.39
C ILE A 543 1.42 1.86 -39.35
N ILE A 544 0.94 1.88 -38.10
CA ILE A 544 1.47 1.01 -37.03
C ILE A 544 1.20 -0.46 -37.34
N GLU A 545 0.01 -0.80 -37.83
CA GLU A 545 -0.33 -2.17 -38.25
C GLU A 545 0.64 -2.66 -39.32
N LYS A 546 0.79 -1.91 -40.42
CA LYS A 546 1.74 -2.24 -41.50
C LYS A 546 3.18 -2.40 -40.98
N SER A 547 3.56 -1.54 -40.04
CA SER A 547 4.89 -1.56 -39.43
C SER A 547 5.10 -2.82 -38.57
N ILE A 548 4.10 -3.24 -37.79
CA ILE A 548 4.11 -4.47 -37.01
C ILE A 548 4.21 -5.68 -37.95
N GLU A 549 3.37 -5.74 -38.98
CA GLU A 549 3.39 -6.83 -39.96
C GLU A 549 4.75 -6.95 -40.65
N THR A 550 5.36 -5.83 -41.04
CA THR A 550 6.69 -5.78 -41.69
C THR A 550 7.82 -6.26 -40.76
N VAL A 551 7.72 -6.01 -39.46
CA VAL A 551 8.73 -6.48 -38.50
C VAL A 551 8.62 -7.99 -38.25
N PHE A 552 7.44 -8.57 -38.44
CA PHE A 552 7.13 -9.94 -38.05
C PHE A 552 6.87 -10.92 -39.19
N THR A 553 7.09 -10.50 -40.45
CA THR A 553 6.83 -11.26 -41.71
C THR A 553 7.55 -12.61 -41.85
N GLY A 554 8.36 -13.03 -40.87
CA GLY A 554 9.14 -14.28 -40.89
C GLY A 554 8.45 -15.54 -40.34
N LYS A 555 7.21 -15.46 -39.82
CA LYS A 555 6.45 -16.66 -39.40
C LYS A 555 5.41 -17.00 -40.46
N LYS A 556 5.51 -18.18 -41.06
CA LYS A 556 4.52 -18.73 -42.01
C LYS A 556 3.10 -18.52 -41.46
N LYS A 557 2.30 -17.64 -42.09
CA LYS A 557 0.87 -17.50 -41.80
C LYS A 557 0.21 -18.83 -42.13
N GLN A 558 -0.43 -19.46 -41.14
CA GLN A 558 -1.36 -20.55 -41.38
C GLN A 558 -2.60 -19.92 -42.01
N MET A 559 -2.81 -20.13 -43.31
CA MET A 559 -3.98 -19.60 -44.02
C MET A 559 -5.23 -20.31 -43.53
N SER A 560 -6.31 -19.56 -43.33
CA SER A 560 -7.62 -20.12 -43.04
C SER A 560 -8.28 -20.56 -44.34
N LEU A 561 -9.20 -21.54 -44.30
CA LEU A 561 -9.89 -22.02 -45.50
C LEU A 561 -10.70 -20.91 -46.20
N ALA A 562 -11.12 -19.88 -45.44
CA ALA A 562 -11.83 -18.72 -45.94
C ALA A 562 -10.94 -17.73 -46.71
N ASP A 563 -9.61 -17.82 -46.57
CA ASP A 563 -8.66 -17.02 -47.37
C ASP A 563 -8.43 -17.62 -48.77
N PHE A 564 -9.00 -18.79 -49.04
CA PHE A 564 -8.92 -19.52 -50.32
C PHE A 564 -10.22 -19.50 -51.14
N LEU A 565 -11.33 -19.09 -50.52
CA LEU A 565 -12.64 -18.89 -51.17
C LEU A 565 -12.82 -17.39 -51.44
#